data_AF-A0A9P6EBX1-F1
#
_entry.id   AF-A0A9P6EBX1-F1
#
_cell.length_a   1.000
_cell.length_b   1.000
_cell.length_c   1.000
_cell.angle_alpha   90.00
_cell.angle_beta   90.00
_cell.angle_gamma   90.00
#
_symmetry.space_group_name_H-M   'P 1'
#
loop_
_entity.id
_entity.type
_entity.pdbx_description
1 polymer ?
#
loop_
_entity_poly.entity_id
_entity_poly.type
_entity_poly.pdbx_seq_one_letter_code
_entity_poly.pdbx_strand_id
1 'polypeptide(L)'
;MAIQPRKRLPVHILRIIWILLVIYYERVAFHVSVHSCEWPDDLLPESLNSAGQPRPEHILLVADPQILDAYSYPRRSPILSSLTKLIVDLNMKKNWDAALRKSPDAVVFLGDMMDGGRRDIPTEQYEGLATRFAGIFQFPQDLPVYFIPGNHDIGIGTPRTFKQSPQAYQRYVKQFGQPNQIVSIANHSLVLFDAPSHVREDSQRHGQRKKFEDWIPIPGGSYEFAERFGKVPHHDPIILFTHIPFYRPDGKSCGPLRERGSLRPGAGDGYQNTIEKDSSIRLLENIKPVAIFSGDDHDYCEYVHHFDLGNGIPRITTEISVKSFSMTMGVRRPGFQLLSLAPAQLRDPKKPTYADEPCLLPDQIQVYLQRYLVFLVLSLLSVAILNFDLNFSRGSRAQQYAVLPDLEESKEEGVASDDEAAPSFSSYALPTPTTSSDRPPRSRGWLIPPTNPRIASSTPSKLTRSVRSFWPGNLHAHSRRRRSWAGRVLRDIRDIAIPSLCLFILLNWWVMTW
;
A
#
# COMPACT_ATOMS: atom_id res chain seq x y z
N MET A 1 -21.14 40.97 23.01
CA MET A 1 -20.53 39.84 23.75
C MET A 1 -20.32 38.64 22.83
N ALA A 2 -19.17 37.97 22.89
CA ALA A 2 -18.81 36.86 22.01
C ALA A 2 -18.97 35.49 22.69
N ILE A 3 -20.02 34.73 22.35
CA ILE A 3 -20.34 33.42 22.96
C ILE A 3 -20.43 32.31 21.88
N GLN A 4 -19.48 32.32 20.93
CA GLN A 4 -19.36 31.30 19.87
C GLN A 4 -18.16 30.33 19.96
N PRO A 5 -16.94 30.68 20.44
CA PRO A 5 -15.77 29.79 20.25
C PRO A 5 -15.90 28.46 21.00
N ARG A 6 -16.36 28.48 22.27
CA ARG A 6 -16.55 27.26 23.09
C ARG A 6 -17.48 26.22 22.45
N LYS A 7 -18.39 26.60 21.53
CA LYS A 7 -19.36 25.68 20.91
C LYS A 7 -18.87 24.95 19.65
N ARG A 8 -17.64 25.21 19.20
CA ARG A 8 -16.97 24.42 18.14
C ARG A 8 -15.71 23.68 18.62
N LEU A 9 -15.31 23.85 19.89
CA LEU A 9 -14.08 23.25 20.42
C LEU A 9 -13.97 21.73 20.15
N PRO A 10 -15.01 20.88 20.34
CA PRO A 10 -14.92 19.46 20.00
C PRO A 10 -14.71 19.18 18.50
N VAL A 11 -15.28 20.02 17.62
CA VAL A 11 -15.11 19.91 16.16
C VAL A 11 -13.66 20.24 15.76
N HIS A 12 -13.04 21.21 16.45
CA HIS A 12 -11.62 21.52 16.27
C HIS A 12 -10.71 20.43 16.85
N ILE A 13 -11.03 19.86 18.02
CA ILE A 13 -10.30 18.73 18.61
C ILE A 13 -10.35 17.50 17.69
N LEU A 14 -11.54 17.10 17.22
CA LEU A 14 -11.69 15.98 16.29
C LEU A 14 -10.92 16.21 14.99
N ARG A 15 -10.93 17.42 14.43
CA ARG A 15 -10.09 17.77 13.26
C ARG A 15 -8.60 17.58 13.55
N ILE A 16 -8.10 18.06 14.69
CA ILE A 16 -6.68 17.94 15.08
C ILE A 16 -6.31 16.46 15.27
N ILE A 17 -7.16 15.68 15.96
CA ILE A 17 -6.98 14.23 16.11
C ILE A 17 -6.89 13.55 14.74
N TRP A 18 -7.78 13.86 13.80
CA TRP A 18 -7.73 13.28 12.45
C TRP A 18 -6.47 13.69 11.66
N ILE A 19 -6.01 14.93 11.78
CA ILE A 19 -4.77 15.40 11.17
C ILE A 19 -3.58 14.61 11.74
N LEU A 20 -3.50 14.44 13.07
CA LEU A 20 -2.44 13.69 13.73
C LEU A 20 -2.48 12.19 13.39
N LEU A 21 -3.67 11.58 13.34
CA LEU A 21 -3.86 10.19 12.92
C LEU A 21 -3.37 9.96 11.48
N VAL A 22 -3.70 10.86 10.55
CA VAL A 22 -3.25 10.77 9.15
C VAL A 22 -1.74 10.97 9.03
N ILE A 23 -1.14 11.93 9.73
CA ILE A 23 0.32 12.11 9.76
C ILE A 23 1.01 10.87 10.35
N TYR A 24 0.47 10.33 11.43
CA TYR A 24 1.05 9.16 12.09
C TYR A 24 0.98 7.93 11.19
N TYR A 25 -0.21 7.54 10.74
CA TYR A 25 -0.40 6.29 10.01
C TYR A 25 0.00 6.33 8.54
N GLU A 26 0.06 7.49 7.87
CA GLU A 26 0.53 7.58 6.47
C GLU A 26 2.04 7.88 6.33
N ARG A 27 2.75 8.21 7.42
CA ARG A 27 4.19 8.48 7.41
C ARG A 27 4.92 7.92 8.64
N VAL A 28 4.68 8.47 9.83
CA VAL A 28 5.51 8.20 11.03
C VAL A 28 5.55 6.71 11.39
N ALA A 29 4.44 5.99 11.25
CA ALA A 29 4.32 4.58 11.57
C ALA A 29 5.30 3.69 10.79
N PHE A 30 5.63 4.03 9.54
CA PHE A 30 6.57 3.26 8.71
C PHE A 30 7.99 3.36 9.27
N HIS A 31 8.46 4.58 9.57
CA HIS A 31 9.78 4.80 10.16
C HIS A 31 9.88 4.25 11.59
N VAL A 32 8.83 4.43 12.41
CA VAL A 32 8.79 3.88 13.78
C VAL A 32 8.78 2.35 13.77
N SER A 33 8.09 1.70 12.82
CA SER A 33 8.02 0.23 12.75
C SER A 33 9.37 -0.45 12.48
N VAL A 34 10.31 0.26 11.84
CA VAL A 34 11.66 -0.24 11.54
C VAL A 34 12.75 0.41 12.42
N HIS A 35 12.41 1.29 13.36
CA HIS A 35 13.41 2.02 14.15
C HIS A 35 14.27 1.06 14.98
N SER A 36 13.66 0.06 15.62
CA SER A 36 14.35 -0.92 16.47
C SER A 36 14.95 -2.11 15.71
N CYS A 37 14.92 -2.09 14.37
CA CYS A 37 15.51 -3.15 13.54
C CYS A 37 16.84 -2.66 12.98
N GLU A 38 17.92 -2.83 13.73
CA GLU A 38 19.26 -2.35 13.40
C GLU A 38 20.08 -3.45 12.72
N TRP A 39 21.19 -3.10 12.07
CA TRP A 39 22.05 -4.10 11.41
C TRP A 39 22.64 -5.04 12.49
N PRO A 40 22.55 -6.38 12.31
CA PRO A 40 22.92 -7.36 13.34
C PRO A 40 24.45 -7.55 13.50
N ASP A 41 25.20 -6.46 13.46
CA ASP A 41 26.67 -6.43 13.51
C ASP A 41 27.21 -6.91 14.86
N ASP A 42 26.45 -6.74 15.95
CA ASP A 42 26.78 -7.26 17.30
C ASP A 42 26.79 -8.80 17.38
N LEU A 43 26.22 -9.50 16.39
CA LEU A 43 26.30 -10.97 16.28
C LEU A 43 27.56 -11.45 15.53
N LEU A 44 28.31 -10.53 14.93
CA LEU A 44 29.58 -10.79 14.23
C LEU A 44 30.79 -10.62 15.18
N PRO A 45 32.03 -10.92 14.74
CA PRO A 45 33.20 -10.82 15.62
C PRO A 45 33.50 -9.41 16.16
N GLU A 46 33.49 -9.25 17.49
CA GLU A 46 33.76 -8.02 18.27
C GLU A 46 34.92 -7.13 17.78
N SER A 47 35.91 -7.69 17.10
CA SER A 47 36.99 -6.97 16.41
C SER A 47 36.50 -5.88 15.43
N LEU A 48 35.27 -5.98 14.94
CA LEU A 48 34.60 -4.99 14.10
C LEU A 48 34.45 -3.62 14.77
N ASN A 49 34.31 -3.57 16.10
CA ASN A 49 34.09 -2.33 16.86
C ASN A 49 35.40 -1.58 17.20
N SER A 50 36.53 -1.97 16.60
CA SER A 50 37.83 -1.32 16.80
C SER A 50 38.11 -0.26 15.72
N ALA A 51 38.42 0.97 16.13
CA ALA A 51 38.69 2.08 15.22
C ALA A 51 39.82 1.76 14.22
N GLY A 52 39.50 1.81 12.92
CA GLY A 52 40.42 1.50 11.82
C GLY A 52 40.29 0.09 11.21
N GLN A 53 39.39 -0.76 11.74
CA GLN A 53 39.04 -2.03 11.09
C GLN A 53 37.95 -1.84 10.02
N PRO A 54 37.85 -2.72 9.01
CA PRO A 54 36.76 -2.70 8.04
C PRO A 54 35.44 -3.10 8.70
N ARG A 55 34.38 -2.31 8.48
CA ARG A 55 33.02 -2.60 8.94
C ARG A 55 32.38 -3.78 8.18
N PRO A 56 31.24 -4.34 8.64
CA PRO A 56 30.44 -5.25 7.83
C PRO A 56 29.90 -4.56 6.57
N GLU A 57 29.72 -5.35 5.51
CA GLU A 57 28.92 -4.94 4.35
C GLU A 57 27.45 -5.29 4.60
N HIS A 58 26.55 -4.37 4.27
CA HIS A 58 25.14 -4.41 4.67
C HIS A 58 24.22 -4.64 3.47
N ILE A 59 23.53 -5.79 3.43
CA ILE A 59 22.68 -6.20 2.32
C ILE A 59 21.20 -6.22 2.73
N LEU A 60 20.36 -5.52 1.97
CA LEU A 60 18.91 -5.51 2.13
C LEU A 60 18.26 -6.59 1.25
N LEU A 61 17.54 -7.54 1.85
CA LEU A 61 16.83 -8.61 1.12
C LEU A 61 15.33 -8.32 1.05
N VAL A 62 14.76 -8.38 -0.15
CA VAL A 62 13.35 -8.06 -0.42
C VAL A 62 12.68 -9.20 -1.17
N ALA A 63 11.72 -9.88 -0.54
CA ALA A 63 10.92 -10.94 -1.17
C ALA A 63 9.56 -10.45 -1.64
N ASP A 64 9.04 -11.07 -2.70
CA ASP A 64 7.68 -10.97 -3.23
C ASP A 64 7.06 -9.54 -3.24
N PRO A 65 7.67 -8.54 -3.92
CA PRO A 65 7.02 -7.23 -4.13
C PRO A 65 5.69 -7.34 -4.89
N GLN A 66 5.68 -8.24 -5.88
CA GLN A 66 4.54 -8.75 -6.64
C GLN A 66 3.56 -7.66 -7.06
N ILE A 67 4.05 -6.69 -7.85
CA ILE A 67 3.24 -5.52 -8.22
C ILE A 67 1.99 -5.94 -8.99
N LEU A 68 0.83 -5.46 -8.53
CA LEU A 68 -0.48 -5.91 -9.03
C LEU A 68 -0.74 -5.46 -10.47
N ASP A 69 -1.29 -6.33 -11.31
CA ASP A 69 -1.54 -6.10 -12.73
C ASP A 69 -3.05 -6.14 -13.09
N ALA A 70 -3.42 -6.28 -14.37
CA ALA A 70 -4.82 -6.36 -14.78
C ALA A 70 -5.52 -7.69 -14.37
N TYR A 71 -4.74 -8.71 -14.06
CA TYR A 71 -5.15 -10.10 -13.86
C TYR A 71 -5.08 -10.56 -12.40
N SER A 72 -4.44 -9.82 -11.50
CA SER A 72 -4.38 -10.12 -10.04
C SER A 72 -5.76 -10.31 -9.40
N TYR A 73 -6.73 -9.49 -9.80
CA TYR A 73 -8.08 -9.48 -9.24
C TYR A 73 -9.15 -9.40 -10.34
N PRO A 74 -9.31 -10.46 -11.17
CA PRO A 74 -10.08 -10.38 -12.42
C PRO A 74 -11.60 -10.27 -12.20
N ARG A 75 -12.07 -10.46 -10.96
CA ARG A 75 -13.47 -10.26 -10.54
C ARG A 75 -13.76 -8.85 -9.98
N ARG A 76 -12.76 -7.96 -9.85
CA ARG A 76 -12.96 -6.57 -9.41
C ARG A 76 -13.27 -5.67 -10.62
N SER A 77 -14.11 -4.66 -10.43
CA SER A 77 -14.35 -3.66 -11.48
C SER A 77 -13.06 -2.86 -11.79
N PRO A 78 -12.90 -2.30 -13.00
CA PRO A 78 -11.69 -1.57 -13.37
C PRO A 78 -11.34 -0.42 -12.41
N ILE A 79 -12.36 0.31 -11.93
CA ILE A 79 -12.20 1.39 -10.94
C ILE A 79 -11.62 0.85 -9.63
N LEU A 80 -12.16 -0.28 -9.12
CA LEU A 80 -11.68 -0.90 -7.88
C LEU A 80 -10.29 -1.54 -8.06
N SER A 81 -9.99 -2.08 -9.24
CA SER A 81 -8.66 -2.60 -9.58
C SER A 81 -7.61 -1.48 -9.58
N SER A 82 -7.87 -0.36 -10.27
CA SER A 82 -6.98 0.81 -10.28
C SER A 82 -6.81 1.44 -8.89
N LEU A 83 -7.88 1.51 -8.08
CA LEU A 83 -7.78 1.97 -6.69
C LEU A 83 -6.97 1.00 -5.82
N THR A 84 -7.11 -0.32 -6.03
CA THR A 84 -6.30 -1.33 -5.33
C THR A 84 -4.82 -1.14 -5.63
N LYS A 85 -4.47 -1.00 -6.93
CA LYS A 85 -3.09 -0.75 -7.37
C LYS A 85 -2.51 0.49 -6.72
N LEU A 86 -3.19 1.63 -6.83
CA LEU A 86 -2.73 2.88 -6.24
C LEU A 86 -2.48 2.76 -4.72
N ILE A 87 -3.35 2.07 -3.99
CA ILE A 87 -3.19 1.87 -2.53
C ILE A 87 -1.98 0.98 -2.22
N VAL A 88 -1.79 -0.10 -2.97
CA VAL A 88 -0.66 -1.03 -2.76
C VAL A 88 0.67 -0.42 -3.19
N ASP A 89 0.69 0.33 -4.30
CA ASP A 89 1.86 1.11 -4.75
C ASP A 89 2.26 2.17 -3.71
N LEU A 90 1.28 2.88 -3.14
CA LEU A 90 1.49 3.84 -2.06
C LEU A 90 1.96 3.20 -0.75
N ASN A 91 1.62 1.92 -0.50
CA ASN A 91 2.17 1.17 0.64
C ASN A 91 3.61 0.75 0.35
N MET A 92 3.88 0.13 -0.81
CA MET A 92 5.22 -0.33 -1.17
C MET A 92 6.24 0.82 -1.26
N LYS A 93 5.86 1.99 -1.78
CA LYS A 93 6.73 3.18 -1.74
C LYS A 93 7.07 3.63 -0.31
N LYS A 94 6.11 3.59 0.64
CA LYS A 94 6.37 3.91 2.06
C LYS A 94 7.20 2.84 2.76
N ASN A 95 6.99 1.57 2.44
CA ASN A 95 7.83 0.46 2.89
C ASN A 95 9.28 0.64 2.37
N TRP A 96 9.43 1.01 1.11
CA TRP A 96 10.72 1.20 0.44
C TRP A 96 11.49 2.40 0.98
N ASP A 97 10.82 3.53 1.17
CA ASP A 97 11.36 4.70 1.86
C ASP A 97 11.73 4.41 3.33
N ALA A 98 11.10 3.44 3.99
CA ALA A 98 11.50 2.99 5.33
C ALA A 98 12.70 2.02 5.29
N ALA A 99 12.78 1.14 4.28
CA ALA A 99 13.86 0.16 4.11
C ALA A 99 15.17 0.81 3.66
N LEU A 100 15.16 1.68 2.65
CA LEU A 100 16.37 2.38 2.17
C LEU A 100 17.01 3.30 3.22
N ARG A 101 16.24 3.75 4.24
CA ARG A 101 16.78 4.51 5.38
C ARG A 101 17.64 3.67 6.34
N LYS A 102 17.81 2.38 6.07
CA LYS A 102 18.86 1.55 6.67
C LYS A 102 20.22 1.71 6.00
N SER A 103 20.28 2.43 4.87
CA SER A 103 21.52 2.70 4.11
C SER A 103 22.33 1.44 3.78
N PRO A 104 21.71 0.43 3.12
CA PRO A 104 22.43 -0.77 2.70
C PRO A 104 23.49 -0.45 1.64
N ASP A 105 24.53 -1.27 1.60
CA ASP A 105 25.57 -1.29 0.56
C ASP A 105 25.15 -2.06 -0.69
N ALA A 106 24.19 -2.98 -0.58
CA ALA A 106 23.60 -3.70 -1.71
C ALA A 106 22.15 -4.14 -1.44
N VAL A 107 21.40 -4.45 -2.50
CA VAL A 107 20.02 -4.95 -2.42
C VAL A 107 19.87 -6.24 -3.24
N VAL A 108 19.17 -7.24 -2.70
CA VAL A 108 18.81 -8.46 -3.43
C VAL A 108 17.30 -8.65 -3.40
N PHE A 109 16.67 -8.70 -4.58
CA PHE A 109 15.26 -9.07 -4.74
C PHE A 109 15.11 -10.57 -4.96
N LEU A 110 14.36 -11.24 -4.08
CA LEU A 110 14.16 -12.69 -4.04
C LEU A 110 13.00 -13.17 -4.91
N GLY A 111 12.87 -12.58 -6.10
CA GLY A 111 11.84 -12.91 -7.08
C GLY A 111 10.48 -12.28 -6.85
N ASP A 112 9.60 -12.58 -7.80
CA ASP A 112 8.22 -12.11 -7.89
C ASP A 112 8.10 -10.60 -7.84
N MET A 113 8.87 -9.93 -8.71
CA MET A 113 8.76 -8.48 -8.90
C MET A 113 7.38 -8.10 -9.47
N MET A 114 6.76 -8.97 -10.29
CA MET A 114 5.45 -8.74 -10.92
C MET A 114 4.49 -9.93 -10.78
N ASP A 115 3.23 -9.68 -10.42
CA ASP A 115 2.19 -10.72 -10.35
C ASP A 115 1.87 -11.42 -11.70
N GLY A 116 2.30 -10.82 -12.81
CA GLY A 116 2.00 -11.29 -14.16
C GLY A 116 3.18 -11.29 -15.13
N GLY A 117 4.44 -11.23 -14.65
CA GLY A 117 5.63 -11.20 -15.52
C GLY A 117 5.67 -12.37 -16.52
N ARG A 118 5.15 -13.54 -16.11
CA ARG A 118 5.00 -14.77 -16.90
C ARG A 118 3.88 -14.77 -17.94
N ARG A 119 2.91 -13.86 -17.87
CA ARG A 119 1.67 -13.93 -18.67
C ARG A 119 1.91 -13.57 -20.14
N ASP A 120 1.13 -14.16 -21.04
CA ASP A 120 1.11 -13.79 -22.46
C ASP A 120 0.36 -12.46 -22.68
N ILE A 121 1.09 -11.38 -22.43
CA ILE A 121 0.65 -9.98 -22.55
C ILE A 121 1.51 -9.22 -23.58
N PRO A 122 0.97 -8.16 -24.23
CA PRO A 122 1.75 -7.33 -25.16
C PRO A 122 2.99 -6.72 -24.51
N THR A 123 4.05 -6.53 -25.29
CA THR A 123 5.34 -6.00 -24.82
C THR A 123 5.20 -4.65 -24.11
N GLU A 124 4.40 -3.73 -24.67
CA GLU A 124 4.08 -2.43 -24.06
C GLU A 124 3.48 -2.56 -22.64
N GLN A 125 2.64 -3.58 -22.40
CA GLN A 125 2.05 -3.81 -21.08
C GLN A 125 3.07 -4.36 -20.08
N TYR A 126 3.98 -5.22 -20.53
CA TYR A 126 5.10 -5.69 -19.70
C TYR A 126 6.08 -4.54 -19.38
N GLU A 127 6.44 -3.73 -20.36
CA GLU A 127 7.34 -2.59 -20.19
C GLU A 127 6.70 -1.48 -19.33
N GLY A 128 5.36 -1.32 -19.38
CA GLY A 128 4.60 -0.50 -18.45
C GLY A 128 4.61 -1.02 -17.00
N LEU A 129 4.57 -2.35 -16.80
CA LEU A 129 4.75 -2.95 -15.46
C LEU A 129 6.18 -2.74 -14.96
N ALA A 130 7.19 -2.97 -15.81
CA ALA A 130 8.60 -2.73 -15.48
C ALA A 130 8.88 -1.26 -15.09
N THR A 131 8.35 -0.32 -15.89
CA THR A 131 8.44 1.13 -15.61
C THR A 131 7.78 1.48 -14.28
N ARG A 132 6.63 0.85 -13.96
CA ARG A 132 5.97 1.03 -12.66
C ARG A 132 6.74 0.39 -11.51
N PHE A 133 7.40 -0.75 -11.71
CA PHE A 133 8.28 -1.36 -10.70
C PHE A 133 9.41 -0.39 -10.32
N ALA A 134 10.18 0.10 -11.30
CA ALA A 134 11.24 1.08 -11.07
C ALA A 134 10.72 2.44 -10.54
N GLY A 135 9.48 2.81 -10.86
CA GLY A 135 8.80 3.98 -10.31
C GLY A 135 8.38 3.85 -8.83
N ILE A 136 8.29 2.63 -8.31
CA ILE A 136 8.01 2.30 -6.90
C ILE A 136 9.32 2.09 -6.14
N PHE A 137 10.19 1.24 -6.69
CA PHE A 137 11.51 0.91 -6.17
C PHE A 137 12.56 1.79 -6.86
N GLN A 138 12.66 3.05 -6.41
CA GLN A 138 13.69 3.97 -6.86
C GLN A 138 15.00 3.71 -6.11
N PHE A 139 16.10 3.56 -6.85
CA PHE A 139 17.43 3.25 -6.29
C PHE A 139 18.35 4.48 -6.34
N PRO A 140 19.22 4.71 -5.34
CA PRO A 140 20.39 5.57 -5.48
C PRO A 140 21.27 5.11 -6.65
N GLN A 141 21.94 6.04 -7.34
CA GLN A 141 22.66 5.73 -8.58
C GLN A 141 23.79 4.70 -8.41
N ASP A 142 24.48 4.74 -7.27
CA ASP A 142 25.64 3.89 -6.99
C ASP A 142 25.31 2.65 -6.14
N LEU A 143 24.02 2.38 -5.85
CA LEU A 143 23.59 1.21 -5.07
C LEU A 143 23.50 -0.03 -5.97
N PRO A 144 24.29 -1.10 -5.75
CA PRO A 144 24.16 -2.36 -6.47
C PRO A 144 22.84 -3.05 -6.11
N VAL A 145 22.08 -3.45 -7.14
CA VAL A 145 20.81 -4.16 -7.00
C VAL A 145 20.84 -5.41 -7.85
N TYR A 146 20.51 -6.54 -7.23
CA TYR A 146 20.51 -7.85 -7.87
C TYR A 146 19.12 -8.51 -7.78
N PHE A 147 18.80 -9.39 -8.74
CA PHE A 147 17.50 -10.02 -8.87
C PHE A 147 17.66 -11.50 -9.22
N ILE A 148 16.92 -12.36 -8.54
CA ILE A 148 16.60 -13.72 -9.00
C ILE A 148 15.14 -13.77 -9.48
N PRO A 149 14.77 -14.66 -10.43
CA PRO A 149 13.40 -14.72 -10.92
C PRO A 149 12.48 -15.43 -9.94
N GLY A 150 11.26 -14.91 -9.80
CA GLY A 150 10.17 -15.63 -9.15
C GLY A 150 9.32 -16.49 -10.10
N ASN A 151 8.42 -17.28 -9.52
CA ASN A 151 7.51 -18.11 -10.29
C ASN A 151 6.46 -17.28 -11.05
N HIS A 152 6.02 -16.10 -10.57
CA HIS A 152 5.20 -15.14 -11.32
C HIS A 152 6.00 -14.34 -12.37
N ASP A 153 7.33 -14.25 -12.27
CA ASP A 153 8.16 -13.58 -13.28
C ASP A 153 8.38 -14.42 -14.54
N ILE A 154 8.89 -15.66 -14.42
CA ILE A 154 9.27 -16.50 -15.58
C ILE A 154 8.44 -17.79 -15.76
N GLY A 155 7.54 -18.09 -14.81
CA GLY A 155 6.59 -19.20 -14.89
C GLY A 155 7.19 -20.58 -14.62
N ILE A 156 6.37 -21.49 -14.07
CA ILE A 156 6.72 -22.89 -13.82
C ILE A 156 5.70 -23.79 -14.53
N GLY A 157 6.18 -24.83 -15.21
CA GLY A 157 5.34 -25.76 -15.96
C GLY A 157 4.52 -25.11 -17.08
N THR A 158 3.35 -25.69 -17.35
CA THR A 158 2.37 -25.21 -18.34
C THR A 158 1.03 -24.96 -17.64
N PRO A 159 0.77 -23.75 -17.11
CA PRO A 159 -0.42 -23.47 -16.32
C PRO A 159 -1.71 -23.58 -17.15
N ARG A 160 -2.74 -24.26 -16.61
CA ARG A 160 -4.05 -24.42 -17.27
C ARG A 160 -4.96 -23.20 -17.12
N THR A 161 -4.69 -22.33 -16.15
CA THR A 161 -5.54 -21.21 -15.76
C THR A 161 -5.26 -19.90 -16.49
N PHE A 162 -4.11 -19.78 -17.17
CA PHE A 162 -3.75 -18.63 -18.02
C PHE A 162 -2.71 -19.05 -19.06
N LYS A 163 -2.64 -18.31 -20.18
CA LYS A 163 -1.57 -18.51 -21.17
C LYS A 163 -0.26 -17.90 -20.68
N GLN A 164 0.78 -18.71 -20.54
CA GLN A 164 2.15 -18.27 -20.26
C GLN A 164 2.82 -17.76 -21.54
N SER A 165 3.62 -16.70 -21.44
CA SER A 165 4.38 -16.15 -22.56
C SER A 165 5.62 -17.02 -22.83
N PRO A 166 5.89 -17.43 -24.09
CA PRO A 166 7.17 -18.04 -24.44
C PRO A 166 8.35 -17.06 -24.34
N GLN A 167 8.09 -15.75 -24.29
CA GLN A 167 9.10 -14.71 -24.09
C GLN A 167 9.33 -14.36 -22.60
N ALA A 168 8.63 -14.98 -21.63
CA ALA A 168 8.71 -14.60 -20.21
C ALA A 168 10.15 -14.48 -19.69
N TYR A 169 10.97 -15.52 -19.92
CA TYR A 169 12.40 -15.54 -19.57
C TYR A 169 13.20 -14.40 -20.24
N GLN A 170 12.95 -14.15 -21.53
CA GLN A 170 13.68 -13.13 -22.30
C GLN A 170 13.30 -11.70 -21.86
N ARG A 171 12.03 -11.48 -21.50
CA ARG A 171 11.54 -10.23 -20.92
C ARG A 171 12.06 -10.00 -19.51
N TYR A 172 12.21 -11.05 -18.71
CA TYR A 172 12.90 -10.99 -17.42
C TYR A 172 14.36 -10.57 -17.61
N VAL A 173 15.13 -11.27 -18.46
CA VAL A 173 16.56 -10.99 -18.65
C VAL A 173 16.82 -9.59 -19.20
N LYS A 174 15.94 -9.07 -20.08
CA LYS A 174 15.98 -7.68 -20.55
C LYS A 174 15.85 -6.65 -19.41
N GLN A 175 15.14 -6.99 -18.33
CA GLN A 175 14.69 -6.04 -17.31
C GLN A 175 15.40 -6.16 -15.95
N PHE A 176 15.81 -7.37 -15.58
CA PHE A 176 16.34 -7.71 -14.25
C PHE A 176 17.71 -8.39 -14.28
N GLY A 177 18.27 -8.68 -15.46
CA GLY A 177 19.58 -9.31 -15.63
C GLY A 177 19.52 -10.84 -15.67
N GLN A 178 20.68 -11.49 -15.50
CA GLN A 178 20.78 -12.95 -15.68
C GLN A 178 20.13 -13.69 -14.50
N PRO A 179 19.44 -14.83 -14.72
CA PRO A 179 18.71 -15.51 -13.63
C PRO A 179 19.60 -16.28 -12.66
N ASN A 180 20.70 -16.88 -13.16
CA ASN A 180 21.75 -17.49 -12.36
C ASN A 180 22.97 -16.54 -12.36
N GLN A 181 23.44 -16.12 -11.18
CA GLN A 181 24.61 -15.24 -11.02
C GLN A 181 25.48 -15.67 -9.83
N ILE A 182 26.74 -15.23 -9.83
CA ILE A 182 27.64 -15.31 -8.68
C ILE A 182 28.24 -13.92 -8.49
N VAL A 183 28.11 -13.37 -7.28
CA VAL A 183 28.60 -12.04 -6.90
C VAL A 183 29.52 -12.18 -5.69
N SER A 184 30.55 -11.33 -5.57
CA SER A 184 31.42 -11.29 -4.39
C SER A 184 31.21 -9.98 -3.64
N ILE A 185 30.78 -10.08 -2.37
CA ILE A 185 30.61 -8.95 -1.43
C ILE A 185 31.22 -9.38 -0.10
N ALA A 186 32.01 -8.53 0.56
CA ALA A 186 32.74 -8.86 1.80
C ALA A 186 33.62 -10.13 1.74
N ASN A 187 34.02 -10.60 0.54
CA ASN A 187 34.59 -11.93 0.29
C ASN A 187 33.63 -13.10 0.62
N HIS A 188 32.33 -12.94 0.47
CA HIS A 188 31.36 -14.06 0.42
C HIS A 188 31.00 -14.33 -1.03
N SER A 189 30.79 -15.60 -1.38
CA SER A 189 30.23 -15.98 -2.68
C SER A 189 28.71 -15.98 -2.60
N LEU A 190 28.08 -14.93 -3.12
CA LEU A 190 26.63 -14.76 -3.19
C LEU A 190 26.15 -15.48 -4.45
N VAL A 191 25.51 -16.63 -4.29
CA VAL A 191 24.94 -17.43 -5.37
C VAL A 191 23.49 -17.05 -5.55
N LEU A 192 23.16 -16.46 -6.69
CA LEU A 192 21.81 -16.08 -7.07
C LEU A 192 21.27 -17.16 -8.02
N PHE A 193 20.17 -17.80 -7.66
CA PHE A 193 19.75 -19.06 -8.28
C PHE A 193 18.34 -19.01 -8.90
N ASP A 194 18.24 -19.43 -10.17
CA ASP A 194 16.98 -19.58 -10.90
C ASP A 194 16.28 -20.90 -10.53
N ALA A 195 15.61 -20.87 -9.37
CA ALA A 195 14.80 -21.97 -8.88
C ALA A 195 13.56 -22.28 -9.75
N PRO A 196 12.83 -21.31 -10.35
CA PRO A 196 11.73 -21.62 -11.26
C PRO A 196 12.15 -22.41 -12.51
N SER A 197 13.33 -22.12 -13.09
CA SER A 197 13.89 -22.95 -14.16
C SER A 197 14.39 -24.30 -13.65
N HIS A 198 15.00 -24.36 -12.46
CA HIS A 198 15.44 -25.61 -11.84
C HIS A 198 14.27 -26.59 -11.65
N VAL A 199 13.18 -26.14 -11.01
CA VAL A 199 11.97 -26.94 -10.79
C VAL A 199 11.30 -27.34 -12.12
N ARG A 200 11.32 -26.46 -13.12
CA ARG A 200 10.83 -26.77 -14.49
C ARG A 200 11.68 -27.84 -15.20
N GLU A 201 12.99 -27.88 -14.96
CA GLU A 201 13.88 -28.93 -15.49
C GLU A 201 13.69 -30.25 -14.74
N ASP A 202 13.59 -30.19 -13.41
CA ASP A 202 13.31 -31.32 -12.52
C ASP A 202 12.01 -32.05 -12.89
N SER A 203 10.94 -31.28 -13.13
CA SER A 203 9.66 -31.80 -13.60
C SER A 203 9.76 -32.51 -14.96
N GLN A 204 10.63 -32.06 -15.88
CA GLN A 204 10.89 -32.75 -17.15
C GLN A 204 11.68 -34.06 -16.94
N ARG A 205 12.68 -34.06 -16.05
CA ARG A 205 13.46 -35.24 -15.67
C ARG A 205 12.58 -36.32 -15.03
N HIS A 206 11.75 -35.94 -14.05
CA HIS A 206 10.76 -36.82 -13.43
C HIS A 206 9.68 -37.29 -14.42
N GLY A 207 9.20 -36.42 -15.31
CA GLY A 207 8.26 -36.79 -16.38
C GLY A 207 8.82 -37.85 -17.34
N GLN A 208 10.14 -37.82 -17.61
CA GLN A 208 10.86 -38.84 -18.39
C GLN A 208 11.28 -40.07 -17.55
N ARG A 209 10.97 -40.11 -16.24
CA ARG A 209 11.38 -41.17 -15.28
C ARG A 209 12.89 -41.38 -15.17
N LYS A 210 13.69 -40.35 -15.46
CA LYS A 210 15.16 -40.39 -15.37
C LYS A 210 15.65 -40.06 -13.97
N LYS A 211 16.74 -40.70 -13.52
CA LYS A 211 17.49 -40.24 -12.34
C LYS A 211 18.29 -38.98 -12.70
N PHE A 212 18.99 -38.39 -11.74
CA PHE A 212 19.92 -37.29 -12.02
C PHE A 212 21.10 -37.75 -12.86
N GLU A 213 21.55 -39.00 -12.67
CA GLU A 213 22.70 -39.60 -13.35
C GLU A 213 22.39 -39.93 -14.83
N ASP A 214 21.11 -40.16 -15.13
CA ASP A 214 20.58 -40.42 -16.48
C ASP A 214 20.10 -39.13 -17.19
N TRP A 215 20.21 -37.97 -16.54
CA TRP A 215 19.79 -36.68 -17.08
C TRP A 215 20.98 -35.96 -17.73
N ILE A 216 20.72 -35.32 -18.86
CA ILE A 216 21.65 -34.39 -19.50
C ILE A 216 21.12 -32.99 -19.18
N PRO A 217 21.81 -32.19 -18.35
CA PRO A 217 21.39 -30.83 -18.02
C PRO A 217 21.13 -29.98 -19.26
N ILE A 218 20.11 -29.12 -19.19
CA ILE A 218 19.83 -28.12 -20.22
C ILE A 218 21.04 -27.15 -20.30
N PRO A 219 21.65 -26.94 -21.47
CA PRO A 219 22.80 -26.04 -21.62
C PRO A 219 22.46 -24.61 -21.17
N GLY A 220 23.24 -24.07 -20.22
CA GLY A 220 22.97 -22.79 -19.58
C GLY A 220 21.82 -22.79 -18.56
N GLY A 221 21.20 -23.94 -18.29
CA GLY A 221 20.13 -24.11 -17.29
C GLY A 221 20.64 -24.22 -15.85
N SER A 222 19.71 -24.14 -14.89
CA SER A 222 20.02 -24.13 -13.45
C SER A 222 20.69 -25.43 -12.96
N TYR A 223 20.35 -26.58 -13.57
CA TYR A 223 21.04 -27.85 -13.30
C TYR A 223 22.54 -27.75 -13.67
N GLU A 224 22.83 -27.28 -14.88
CA GLU A 224 24.21 -27.15 -15.35
C GLU A 224 24.98 -26.12 -14.52
N PHE A 225 24.34 -25.00 -14.15
CA PHE A 225 24.92 -23.99 -13.27
C PHE A 225 25.31 -24.58 -11.91
N ALA A 226 24.39 -25.27 -11.21
CA ALA A 226 24.65 -25.86 -9.91
C ALA A 226 25.74 -26.96 -9.97
N GLU A 227 25.73 -27.80 -11.01
CA GLU A 227 26.76 -28.82 -11.19
C GLU A 227 28.14 -28.24 -11.53
N ARG A 228 28.21 -27.22 -12.40
CA ARG A 228 29.48 -26.53 -12.70
C ARG A 228 30.02 -25.83 -11.47
N PHE A 229 29.16 -25.21 -10.66
CA PHE A 229 29.54 -24.58 -9.39
C PHE A 229 30.12 -25.60 -8.40
N GLY A 230 29.43 -26.74 -8.18
CA GLY A 230 29.88 -27.78 -7.24
C GLY A 230 31.16 -28.52 -7.64
N LYS A 231 31.56 -28.45 -8.92
CA LYS A 231 32.80 -29.03 -9.47
C LYS A 231 34.05 -28.14 -9.24
N VAL A 232 33.88 -26.90 -8.78
CA VAL A 232 34.98 -25.96 -8.49
C VAL A 232 35.21 -25.87 -6.96
N PRO A 233 36.45 -25.85 -6.46
CA PRO A 233 36.73 -25.55 -5.06
C PRO A 233 36.43 -24.09 -4.73
N HIS A 234 35.61 -23.84 -3.70
CA HIS A 234 35.33 -22.52 -3.17
C HIS A 234 36.01 -22.34 -1.81
N HIS A 235 36.69 -21.22 -1.62
CA HIS A 235 37.40 -20.89 -0.37
C HIS A 235 36.63 -19.91 0.52
N ASP A 236 35.78 -19.08 -0.09
CA ASP A 236 34.97 -18.08 0.59
C ASP A 236 33.60 -18.65 1.02
N PRO A 237 32.98 -18.18 2.12
CA PRO A 237 31.67 -18.64 2.57
C PRO A 237 30.58 -18.32 1.54
N ILE A 238 29.64 -19.25 1.35
CA ILE A 238 28.62 -19.16 0.30
C ILE A 238 27.26 -18.81 0.90
N ILE A 239 26.64 -17.74 0.40
CA ILE A 239 25.26 -17.34 0.72
C ILE A 239 24.40 -17.66 -0.50
N LEU A 240 23.34 -18.44 -0.33
CA LEU A 240 22.45 -18.84 -1.42
C LEU A 240 21.15 -18.04 -1.39
N PHE A 241 20.83 -17.38 -2.51
CA PHE A 241 19.55 -16.72 -2.75
C PHE A 241 18.74 -17.54 -3.74
N THR A 242 17.60 -18.05 -3.28
CA THR A 242 16.61 -18.78 -4.08
C THR A 242 15.26 -18.05 -3.99
N HIS A 243 14.38 -18.22 -4.97
CA HIS A 243 12.99 -17.78 -4.80
C HIS A 243 12.20 -18.89 -4.11
N ILE A 244 12.18 -20.09 -4.71
CA ILE A 244 11.46 -21.25 -4.16
C ILE A 244 12.26 -21.83 -2.97
N PRO A 245 11.66 -22.03 -1.79
CA PRO A 245 12.31 -22.65 -0.65
C PRO A 245 12.76 -24.10 -0.89
N PHE A 246 13.73 -24.57 -0.13
CA PHE A 246 14.18 -25.96 -0.14
C PHE A 246 13.19 -26.89 0.56
N TYR A 247 13.21 -28.17 0.16
CA TYR A 247 12.38 -29.21 0.75
C TYR A 247 12.55 -29.28 2.27
N ARG A 248 11.42 -29.27 2.99
CA ARG A 248 11.33 -29.58 4.41
C ARG A 248 10.13 -30.50 4.68
N PRO A 249 10.18 -31.40 5.67
CA PRO A 249 9.05 -32.29 5.99
C PRO A 249 7.77 -31.49 6.30
N ASP A 250 6.61 -32.04 5.93
CA ASP A 250 5.31 -31.38 6.16
C ASP A 250 5.06 -31.12 7.66
N GLY A 251 4.42 -29.99 7.95
CA GLY A 251 4.06 -29.55 9.30
C GLY A 251 5.25 -29.12 10.18
N LYS A 252 6.46 -28.98 9.64
CA LYS A 252 7.59 -28.42 10.39
C LYS A 252 7.35 -26.96 10.77
N SER A 253 7.84 -26.58 11.95
CA SER A 253 7.74 -25.20 12.43
C SER A 253 8.64 -24.25 11.61
N CYS A 254 8.26 -22.98 11.60
CA CYS A 254 8.83 -21.90 10.80
C CYS A 254 9.49 -20.80 11.68
N GLY A 255 9.77 -21.13 12.94
CA GLY A 255 10.11 -20.14 13.97
C GLY A 255 8.90 -19.34 14.49
N PRO A 256 9.09 -18.48 15.50
CA PRO A 256 8.00 -17.76 16.18
C PRO A 256 7.51 -16.51 15.43
N LEU A 257 8.21 -16.08 14.37
CA LEU A 257 7.92 -14.83 13.64
C LEU A 257 6.94 -15.01 12.47
N ARG A 258 6.55 -16.25 12.16
CA ARG A 258 5.49 -16.56 11.19
C ARG A 258 4.13 -16.12 11.73
N GLU A 259 3.27 -15.56 10.88
CA GLU A 259 1.90 -15.23 11.28
C GLU A 259 0.96 -16.45 11.28
N ARG A 260 1.07 -17.37 10.31
CA ARG A 260 0.08 -18.46 10.14
C ARG A 260 0.65 -19.80 9.68
N GLY A 261 0.35 -20.84 10.45
CA GLY A 261 0.51 -22.24 10.03
C GLY A 261 1.97 -22.66 9.86
N SER A 262 2.28 -23.34 8.77
CA SER A 262 3.62 -23.76 8.36
C SER A 262 3.72 -23.71 6.84
N LEU A 263 4.93 -23.60 6.30
CA LEU A 263 5.20 -24.00 4.93
C LEU A 263 4.88 -25.50 4.76
N ARG A 264 4.36 -25.88 3.59
CA ARG A 264 4.03 -27.27 3.23
C ARG A 264 4.42 -27.56 1.79
N PRO A 265 5.04 -28.71 1.48
CA PRO A 265 5.25 -29.14 0.11
C PRO A 265 3.94 -29.22 -0.68
N GLY A 266 3.94 -28.70 -1.91
CA GLY A 266 2.78 -28.67 -2.78
C GLY A 266 3.12 -28.03 -4.13
N ALA A 267 2.36 -28.37 -5.17
CA ALA A 267 2.54 -27.85 -6.53
C ALA A 267 1.22 -27.84 -7.31
N GLY A 268 1.11 -27.00 -8.33
CA GLY A 268 -0.08 -26.88 -9.16
C GLY A 268 0.10 -26.02 -10.40
N ASP A 269 -0.98 -25.39 -10.88
CA ASP A 269 -0.98 -24.60 -12.12
C ASP A 269 -0.19 -23.29 -11.97
N GLY A 270 1.14 -23.36 -12.14
CA GLY A 270 2.06 -22.22 -12.14
C GLY A 270 2.82 -21.98 -10.82
N TYR A 271 2.75 -22.90 -9.84
CA TYR A 271 3.42 -22.76 -8.55
C TYR A 271 3.95 -24.10 -8.02
N GLN A 272 4.98 -24.03 -7.16
CA GLN A 272 5.48 -25.16 -6.38
C GLN A 272 6.19 -24.62 -5.12
N ASN A 273 5.60 -24.88 -3.95
CA ASN A 273 5.96 -24.25 -2.66
C ASN A 273 7.36 -24.61 -2.14
N THR A 274 7.95 -25.69 -2.64
CA THR A 274 9.28 -26.18 -2.25
C THR A 274 9.93 -26.90 -3.43
N ILE A 275 11.23 -26.71 -3.62
CA ILE A 275 12.07 -27.57 -4.47
C ILE A 275 11.89 -29.04 -4.02
N GLU A 276 11.93 -30.00 -4.96
CA GLU A 276 11.75 -31.42 -4.61
C GLU A 276 12.88 -31.95 -3.71
N LYS A 277 12.60 -32.97 -2.89
CA LYS A 277 13.51 -33.48 -1.85
C LYS A 277 14.92 -33.80 -2.35
N ASP A 278 15.03 -34.72 -3.29
CA ASP A 278 16.33 -35.21 -3.76
C ASP A 278 17.09 -34.11 -4.54
N SER A 279 16.33 -33.19 -5.14
CA SER A 279 16.79 -31.98 -5.82
C SER A 279 17.37 -30.95 -4.85
N SER A 280 16.71 -30.73 -3.71
CA SER A 280 17.21 -29.91 -2.60
C SER A 280 18.47 -30.50 -1.98
N ILE A 281 18.53 -31.82 -1.79
CA ILE A 281 19.72 -32.52 -1.30
C ILE A 281 20.90 -32.31 -2.26
N ARG A 282 20.73 -32.56 -3.56
CA ARG A 282 21.78 -32.36 -4.58
C ARG A 282 22.23 -30.89 -4.68
N LEU A 283 21.34 -29.93 -4.46
CA LEU A 283 21.70 -28.50 -4.38
C LEU A 283 22.52 -28.18 -3.12
N LEU A 284 22.16 -28.71 -1.95
CA LEU A 284 22.95 -28.56 -0.72
C LEU A 284 24.34 -29.20 -0.86
N GLU A 285 24.42 -30.39 -1.46
CA GLU A 285 25.67 -31.12 -1.72
C GLU A 285 26.57 -30.40 -2.73
N ASN A 286 26.01 -29.75 -3.76
CA ASN A 286 26.77 -28.98 -4.75
C ASN A 286 27.22 -27.61 -4.21
N ILE A 287 26.29 -26.84 -3.63
CA ILE A 287 26.50 -25.42 -3.29
C ILE A 287 27.12 -25.25 -1.90
N LYS A 288 26.81 -26.14 -0.94
CA LYS A 288 27.35 -26.14 0.43
C LYS A 288 27.23 -24.76 1.15
N PRO A 289 26.06 -24.09 1.10
CA PRO A 289 25.91 -22.74 1.62
C PRO A 289 25.99 -22.69 3.16
N VAL A 290 26.46 -21.56 3.70
CA VAL A 290 26.39 -21.28 5.15
C VAL A 290 25.05 -20.65 5.57
N ALA A 291 24.34 -20.03 4.62
CA ALA A 291 22.99 -19.49 4.78
C ALA A 291 22.20 -19.61 3.49
N ILE A 292 20.87 -19.76 3.59
CA ILE A 292 19.95 -19.73 2.46
C ILE A 292 18.84 -18.71 2.74
N PHE A 293 18.52 -17.86 1.77
CA PHE A 293 17.38 -16.94 1.84
C PHE A 293 16.41 -17.20 0.67
N SER A 294 15.12 -17.33 1.00
CA SER A 294 14.03 -17.72 0.08
C SER A 294 12.85 -16.72 0.05
N GLY A 295 11.98 -16.81 -0.96
CA GLY A 295 10.68 -16.11 -1.09
C GLY A 295 9.52 -17.12 -1.21
N ASP A 296 8.53 -16.85 -2.10
CA ASP A 296 7.39 -17.71 -2.54
C ASP A 296 6.37 -18.11 -1.44
N ASP A 297 6.81 -18.37 -0.21
CA ASP A 297 5.95 -18.69 0.95
C ASP A 297 5.24 -17.44 1.52
N HIS A 298 5.68 -16.24 1.14
CA HIS A 298 5.21 -14.91 1.56
C HIS A 298 5.25 -14.56 3.06
N ASP A 299 5.19 -15.55 3.94
CA ASP A 299 5.30 -15.42 5.39
C ASP A 299 6.67 -15.92 5.88
N TYR A 300 7.13 -15.45 7.05
CA TYR A 300 8.45 -15.82 7.56
C TYR A 300 8.52 -17.34 7.81
N CYS A 301 9.62 -17.98 7.41
CA CYS A 301 9.87 -19.39 7.75
C CYS A 301 11.36 -19.74 7.88
N GLU A 302 11.85 -19.72 9.11
CA GLU A 302 13.15 -20.28 9.50
C GLU A 302 13.09 -21.82 9.51
N TYR A 303 14.10 -22.48 8.94
CA TYR A 303 14.28 -23.93 9.00
C TYR A 303 15.76 -24.33 8.89
N VAL A 304 16.21 -25.27 9.73
CA VAL A 304 17.58 -25.80 9.66
C VAL A 304 17.61 -27.08 8.82
N HIS A 305 18.38 -27.05 7.74
CA HIS A 305 18.65 -28.20 6.90
C HIS A 305 19.80 -29.03 7.48
N HIS A 306 19.71 -30.35 7.32
CA HIS A 306 20.75 -31.31 7.71
C HIS A 306 21.12 -32.16 6.49
N PHE A 307 22.39 -32.22 6.12
CA PHE A 307 22.90 -32.96 4.97
C PHE A 307 24.29 -33.56 5.24
N ASP A 308 24.64 -34.64 4.55
CA ASP A 308 25.96 -35.28 4.61
C ASP A 308 26.66 -35.05 3.24
N LEU A 309 27.99 -34.99 3.23
CA LEU A 309 28.79 -34.88 2.01
C LEU A 309 29.44 -36.23 1.63
N GLY A 310 28.80 -37.34 2.03
CA GLY A 310 29.30 -38.70 1.84
C GLY A 310 30.47 -39.06 2.77
N ASN A 311 30.69 -38.31 3.85
CA ASN A 311 31.81 -38.48 4.76
C ASN A 311 31.41 -38.74 6.22
N GLY A 312 30.10 -38.83 6.52
CA GLY A 312 29.59 -39.09 7.86
C GLY A 312 29.64 -37.87 8.80
N ILE A 313 30.00 -36.69 8.30
CA ILE A 313 30.04 -35.45 9.07
C ILE A 313 28.80 -34.61 8.69
N PRO A 314 27.74 -34.60 9.53
CA PRO A 314 26.53 -33.85 9.23
C PRO A 314 26.84 -32.36 9.15
N ARG A 315 26.49 -31.75 8.02
CA ARG A 315 26.45 -30.31 7.80
C ARG A 315 25.06 -29.77 8.14
N ILE A 316 25.05 -28.55 8.62
CA ILE A 316 23.84 -27.76 8.84
C ILE A 316 23.94 -26.45 8.08
N THR A 317 22.80 -25.95 7.62
CA THR A 317 22.63 -24.60 7.08
C THR A 317 21.23 -24.12 7.40
N THR A 318 21.08 -22.84 7.77
CA THR A 318 19.77 -22.25 8.04
C THR A 318 19.20 -21.67 6.76
N GLU A 319 17.94 -21.99 6.48
CA GLU A 319 17.14 -21.34 5.45
C GLU A 319 16.10 -20.41 6.10
N ILE A 320 16.01 -19.18 5.60
CA ILE A 320 15.01 -18.20 6.02
C ILE A 320 14.20 -17.80 4.80
N SER A 321 12.92 -18.20 4.78
CA SER A 321 11.94 -17.57 3.88
C SER A 321 11.70 -16.14 4.36
N VAL A 322 12.18 -15.18 3.59
CA VAL A 322 12.02 -13.75 3.82
C VAL A 322 10.56 -13.39 3.56
N LYS A 323 10.01 -12.58 4.45
CA LYS A 323 8.60 -12.22 4.44
C LYS A 323 8.29 -11.23 3.29
N SER A 324 7.18 -11.44 2.59
CA SER A 324 6.73 -10.60 1.47
C SER A 324 6.71 -9.12 1.81
N PHE A 325 7.26 -8.31 0.90
CA PHE A 325 7.24 -6.85 0.96
C PHE A 325 5.86 -6.26 0.60
N SER A 326 4.98 -7.08 0.03
CA SER A 326 3.65 -6.71 -0.45
C SER A 326 2.57 -6.91 0.62
N MET A 327 1.79 -5.86 0.89
CA MET A 327 0.62 -5.94 1.79
C MET A 327 -0.56 -6.79 1.26
N THR A 328 -0.38 -7.52 0.15
CA THR A 328 -1.44 -8.29 -0.49
C THR A 328 -1.26 -9.81 -0.45
N MET A 329 -0.10 -10.31 -0.02
CA MET A 329 0.24 -11.75 -0.10
C MET A 329 0.02 -12.49 1.23
N GLY A 330 -1.23 -12.47 1.70
CA GLY A 330 -1.71 -13.26 2.85
C GLY A 330 -1.30 -12.75 4.25
N VAL A 331 -0.11 -12.14 4.37
CA VAL A 331 0.45 -11.55 5.60
C VAL A 331 -0.26 -10.26 6.03
N ARG A 332 -0.12 -9.90 7.31
CA ARG A 332 -0.63 -8.68 7.93
C ARG A 332 0.41 -7.58 8.01
N ARG A 333 1.65 -7.92 8.37
CA ARG A 333 2.79 -6.99 8.41
C ARG A 333 3.79 -7.40 7.34
N PRO A 334 3.93 -6.66 6.21
CA PRO A 334 5.00 -6.95 5.25
C PRO A 334 6.39 -6.91 5.91
N GLY A 335 7.43 -7.44 5.25
CA GLY A 335 8.78 -7.42 5.81
C GLY A 335 9.90 -7.28 4.79
N PHE A 336 11.13 -7.24 5.31
CA PHE A 336 12.40 -7.36 4.59
C PHE A 336 13.46 -7.91 5.56
N GLN A 337 14.54 -8.50 5.05
CA GLN A 337 15.66 -8.96 5.88
C GLN A 337 16.83 -7.97 5.80
N LEU A 338 17.50 -7.75 6.93
CA LEU A 338 18.86 -7.21 6.98
C LEU A 338 19.83 -8.38 6.99
N LEU A 339 20.90 -8.32 6.19
CA LEU A 339 22.00 -9.29 6.18
C LEU A 339 23.34 -8.55 6.29
N SER A 340 24.06 -8.75 7.39
CA SER A 340 25.40 -8.22 7.62
C SER A 340 26.47 -9.28 7.31
N LEU A 341 27.49 -8.91 6.52
CA LEU A 341 28.57 -9.82 6.12
C LEU A 341 29.93 -9.40 6.70
N ALA A 342 30.61 -10.32 7.39
CA ALA A 342 31.94 -10.09 7.96
C ALA A 342 33.06 -10.16 6.90
N PRO A 343 33.85 -9.07 6.70
CA PRO A 343 34.97 -9.04 5.76
C PRO A 343 36.03 -10.11 6.07
N ALA A 344 36.68 -10.66 5.04
CA ALA A 344 37.66 -11.74 5.19
C ALA A 344 38.77 -11.48 6.22
N GLN A 345 39.18 -10.22 6.39
CA GLN A 345 40.22 -9.78 7.33
C GLN A 345 39.86 -10.02 8.80
N LEU A 346 38.56 -10.20 9.12
CA LEU A 346 38.02 -10.26 10.49
C LEU A 346 37.33 -11.59 10.81
N ARG A 347 37.48 -12.60 9.95
CA ARG A 347 36.87 -13.92 10.15
C ARG A 347 37.70 -14.80 11.08
N ASP A 348 37.15 -15.11 12.25
CA ASP A 348 37.59 -16.25 13.07
C ASP A 348 36.88 -17.52 12.56
N PRO A 349 37.59 -18.61 12.21
CA PRO A 349 36.99 -19.90 11.81
C PRO A 349 36.01 -20.52 12.83
N LYS A 350 35.92 -20.00 14.06
CA LYS A 350 34.98 -20.42 15.11
C LYS A 350 33.77 -19.49 15.28
N LYS A 351 33.72 -18.35 14.60
CA LYS A 351 32.64 -17.35 14.69
C LYS A 351 31.81 -17.31 13.39
N PRO A 352 30.53 -16.88 13.43
CA PRO A 352 29.75 -16.70 12.22
C PRO A 352 30.39 -15.65 11.29
N THR A 353 30.27 -15.86 9.98
CA THR A 353 30.73 -14.91 8.95
C THR A 353 29.60 -14.02 8.42
N TYR A 354 28.36 -14.29 8.81
CA TYR A 354 27.17 -13.53 8.46
C TYR A 354 26.24 -13.44 9.69
N ALA A 355 25.37 -12.44 9.71
CA ALA A 355 24.27 -12.34 10.65
C ALA A 355 23.07 -11.68 9.94
N ASP A 356 21.85 -11.99 10.36
CA ASP A 356 20.64 -11.46 9.73
C ASP A 356 19.51 -11.17 10.72
N GLU A 357 18.63 -10.23 10.39
CA GLU A 357 17.52 -9.74 11.25
C GLU A 357 16.28 -9.38 10.41
N PRO A 358 15.07 -9.85 10.78
CA PRO A 358 13.82 -9.58 10.02
C PRO A 358 13.10 -8.29 10.45
N CYS A 359 13.12 -7.26 9.59
CA CYS A 359 12.36 -6.04 9.82
C CYS A 359 10.89 -6.16 9.40
N LEU A 360 9.96 -5.85 10.30
CA LEU A 360 8.52 -5.91 10.06
C LEU A 360 7.89 -4.51 9.87
N LEU A 361 7.19 -4.32 8.76
CA LEU A 361 6.51 -3.08 8.37
C LEU A 361 5.10 -2.94 8.99
N PRO A 362 4.37 -1.83 8.80
CA PRO A 362 3.05 -1.62 9.40
C PRO A 362 1.93 -2.47 8.78
N ASP A 363 0.97 -2.90 9.61
CA ASP A 363 -0.28 -3.52 9.14
C ASP A 363 -1.25 -2.46 8.60
N GLN A 364 -1.03 -2.06 7.34
CA GLN A 364 -1.83 -1.05 6.65
C GLN A 364 -3.31 -1.47 6.49
N ILE A 365 -3.62 -2.77 6.51
CA ILE A 365 -5.00 -3.27 6.47
C ILE A 365 -5.68 -3.01 7.82
N GLN A 366 -4.98 -3.16 8.95
CA GLN A 366 -5.48 -2.77 10.28
C GLN A 366 -5.67 -1.26 10.38
N VAL A 367 -4.74 -0.47 9.83
CA VAL A 367 -4.88 1.00 9.77
C VAL A 367 -6.21 1.38 9.13
N TYR A 368 -6.50 0.87 7.92
CA TYR A 368 -7.72 1.21 7.20
C TYR A 368 -8.99 0.60 7.81
N LEU A 369 -9.00 -0.71 8.08
CA LEU A 369 -10.24 -1.42 8.46
C LEU A 369 -10.56 -1.37 9.96
N GLN A 370 -9.58 -1.09 10.83
CA GLN A 370 -9.81 -1.03 12.28
C GLN A 370 -9.53 0.39 12.82
N ARG A 371 -8.36 0.98 12.56
CA ARG A 371 -8.00 2.27 13.17
C ARG A 371 -8.86 3.41 12.61
N TYR A 372 -8.80 3.68 11.30
CA TYR A 372 -9.59 4.74 10.67
C TYR A 372 -11.10 4.48 10.77
N LEU A 373 -11.57 3.24 10.56
CA LEU A 373 -13.00 2.93 10.63
C LEU A 373 -13.60 3.17 12.02
N VAL A 374 -12.91 2.76 13.10
CA VAL A 374 -13.38 3.01 14.48
C VAL A 374 -13.35 4.51 14.80
N PHE A 375 -12.27 5.22 14.46
CA PHE A 375 -12.23 6.68 14.66
C PHE A 375 -13.31 7.42 13.84
N LEU A 376 -13.70 6.91 12.67
CA LEU A 376 -14.79 7.46 11.85
C LEU A 376 -16.14 7.29 12.54
N VAL A 377 -16.47 6.07 13.00
CA VAL A 377 -17.73 5.81 13.72
C VAL A 377 -17.80 6.66 14.99
N LEU A 378 -16.73 6.69 15.81
CA LEU A 378 -16.68 7.50 17.03
C LEU A 378 -16.81 9.01 16.74
N SER A 379 -16.20 9.51 15.67
CA SER A 379 -16.32 10.92 15.25
C SER A 379 -17.74 11.27 14.82
N LEU A 380 -18.40 10.40 14.04
CA LEU A 380 -19.76 10.59 13.56
C LEU A 380 -20.76 10.59 14.73
N LEU A 381 -20.64 9.64 15.66
CA LEU A 381 -21.44 9.58 16.89
C LEU A 381 -21.24 10.83 17.75
N SER A 382 -19.99 11.25 17.97
CA SER A 382 -19.65 12.46 18.74
C SER A 382 -20.32 13.71 18.14
N VAL A 383 -20.22 13.91 16.82
CA VAL A 383 -20.82 15.07 16.13
C VAL A 383 -22.35 15.03 16.16
N ALA A 384 -22.96 13.84 16.10
CA ALA A 384 -24.40 13.66 16.19
C ALA A 384 -24.95 14.03 17.58
N ILE A 385 -24.33 13.50 18.65
CA ILE A 385 -24.69 13.76 20.05
C ILE A 385 -24.56 15.26 20.35
N LEU A 386 -23.40 15.86 20.08
CA LEU A 386 -23.15 17.29 20.30
C LEU A 386 -24.19 18.19 19.59
N ASN A 387 -24.66 17.81 18.41
CA ASN A 387 -25.69 18.56 17.69
C ASN A 387 -27.12 18.30 18.19
N PHE A 388 -27.37 17.13 18.78
CA PHE A 388 -28.65 16.75 19.40
C PHE A 388 -28.86 17.51 20.71
N ASP A 389 -27.88 17.54 21.60
CA ASP A 389 -27.94 18.25 22.89
C ASP A 389 -28.14 19.76 22.68
N LEU A 390 -27.45 20.33 21.68
CA LEU A 390 -27.62 21.72 21.24
C LEU A 390 -28.97 22.01 20.55
N ASN A 391 -29.76 20.98 20.24
CA ASN A 391 -31.14 21.09 19.75
C ASN A 391 -32.13 21.00 20.92
N PHE A 392 -31.97 20.00 21.80
CA PHE A 392 -32.81 19.81 22.99
C PHE A 392 -32.71 21.00 23.96
N SER A 393 -31.48 21.44 24.28
CA SER A 393 -31.19 22.64 25.09
C SER A 393 -31.66 23.97 24.47
N ARG A 394 -32.17 23.94 23.23
CA ARG A 394 -32.83 25.08 22.56
C ARG A 394 -34.34 24.97 22.56
N GLY A 395 -34.92 23.77 22.64
CA GLY A 395 -36.35 23.57 22.84
C GLY A 395 -36.77 24.09 24.21
N SER A 396 -36.19 23.52 25.28
CA SER A 396 -36.45 23.92 26.67
C SER A 396 -36.28 25.41 26.90
N ARG A 397 -35.16 25.99 26.43
CA ARG A 397 -34.88 27.43 26.61
C ARG A 397 -35.76 28.34 25.74
N ALA A 398 -36.33 27.87 24.63
CA ALA A 398 -37.33 28.64 23.88
C ALA A 398 -38.69 28.63 24.60
N GLN A 399 -39.02 27.53 25.28
CA GLN A 399 -40.24 27.38 26.07
C GLN A 399 -40.22 28.24 27.34
N GLN A 400 -39.04 28.40 27.96
CA GLN A 400 -38.85 29.25 29.16
C GLN A 400 -38.98 30.77 28.89
N TYR A 401 -38.83 31.23 27.64
CA TYR A 401 -39.10 32.63 27.25
C TYR A 401 -40.53 32.86 26.73
N ALA A 402 -41.40 31.85 26.77
CA ALA A 402 -42.81 31.96 26.42
C ALA A 402 -43.72 32.12 27.66
N VAL A 403 -43.13 32.30 28.85
CA VAL A 403 -43.84 32.42 30.13
C VAL A 403 -43.34 33.65 30.89
N LEU A 404 -43.86 34.81 30.47
CA LEU A 404 -43.81 36.08 31.19
C LEU A 404 -45.19 36.74 30.94
N PRO A 405 -46.03 36.94 31.96
CA PRO A 405 -47.23 37.75 31.84
C PRO A 405 -46.84 39.22 31.72
N ASP A 406 -47.50 39.97 30.84
CA ASP A 406 -47.64 41.41 31.04
C ASP A 406 -48.48 41.63 32.31
N LEU A 407 -48.06 42.57 33.16
CA LEU A 407 -48.83 43.02 34.32
C LEU A 407 -49.43 44.39 34.01
N GLU A 408 -50.71 44.55 34.31
CA GLU A 408 -51.49 45.75 34.04
C GLU A 408 -51.11 46.91 34.96
N GLU A 409 -51.30 48.14 34.48
CA GLU A 409 -51.50 49.33 35.32
C GLU A 409 -52.83 49.97 34.91
N SER A 410 -53.67 50.38 35.87
CA SER A 410 -55.12 50.41 35.67
C SER A 410 -55.85 51.61 36.28
N LYS A 411 -56.78 52.20 35.50
CA LYS A 411 -57.87 53.12 35.93
C LYS A 411 -57.36 54.52 36.41
N GLU A 412 -58.15 55.59 36.49
CA GLU A 412 -59.61 55.79 36.72
C GLU A 412 -60.23 56.81 35.72
N GLU A 413 -61.47 56.60 35.24
CA GLU A 413 -62.73 57.35 35.57
C GLU A 413 -62.84 58.82 35.06
N GLY A 414 -63.98 59.31 34.55
CA GLY A 414 -65.22 58.61 34.16
C GLY A 414 -66.56 59.35 34.45
N VAL A 415 -66.91 60.41 33.70
CA VAL A 415 -68.21 61.13 33.77
C VAL A 415 -68.55 61.59 32.33
N ALA A 416 -69.57 61.03 31.65
CA ALA A 416 -70.98 61.47 31.55
C ALA A 416 -71.19 62.94 31.08
N SER A 417 -72.07 63.28 30.13
CA SER A 417 -72.90 62.54 29.16
C SER A 417 -73.30 63.52 27.99
N ASP A 418 -74.32 63.42 27.12
CA ASP A 418 -75.52 62.56 26.96
C ASP A 418 -76.12 62.67 25.51
N ASP A 419 -77.33 62.13 25.30
CA ASP A 419 -78.33 62.40 24.21
C ASP A 419 -78.13 61.88 22.76
N GLU A 420 -79.25 61.84 22.01
CA GLU A 420 -79.44 61.17 20.71
C GLU A 420 -79.03 61.98 19.45
N ALA A 421 -78.64 61.28 18.36
CA ALA A 421 -79.00 61.65 16.97
C ALA A 421 -78.73 60.53 15.93
N ALA A 422 -79.44 60.63 14.79
CA ALA A 422 -79.44 59.69 13.65
C ALA A 422 -78.21 59.86 12.69
N PRO A 423 -78.03 59.01 11.64
CA PRO A 423 -76.72 58.79 11.02
C PRO A 423 -76.44 59.51 9.67
N SER A 424 -75.19 59.35 9.20
CA SER A 424 -74.66 59.45 7.82
C SER A 424 -74.10 60.80 7.32
N PHE A 425 -72.96 60.68 6.60
CA PHE A 425 -72.37 61.45 5.47
C PHE A 425 -70.83 61.25 5.52
N SER A 426 -70.04 61.31 4.43
CA SER A 426 -70.34 61.56 3.00
C SER A 426 -69.49 60.67 2.10
N SER A 427 -70.01 60.34 0.90
CA SER A 427 -69.23 59.87 -0.24
C SER A 427 -68.63 61.04 -1.05
N TYR A 428 -67.69 60.77 -1.96
CA TYR A 428 -67.80 61.01 -3.43
C TYR A 428 -66.44 61.05 -4.14
N ALA A 429 -66.19 60.12 -5.09
CA ALA A 429 -65.54 60.34 -6.40
C ALA A 429 -65.32 59.01 -7.18
N LEU A 430 -65.41 59.10 -8.51
CA LEU A 430 -65.18 58.08 -9.56
C LEU A 430 -64.51 58.82 -10.78
N PRO A 431 -64.13 58.23 -11.95
CA PRO A 431 -64.49 56.91 -12.51
C PRO A 431 -63.38 56.09 -13.23
N THR A 432 -63.86 54.97 -13.81
CA THR A 432 -63.36 53.95 -14.79
C THR A 432 -62.67 54.49 -16.07
N PRO A 433 -62.07 53.67 -16.99
CA PRO A 433 -62.27 52.22 -17.29
C PRO A 433 -60.93 51.39 -17.36
N THR A 434 -60.78 50.17 -17.93
CA THR A 434 -61.51 49.41 -18.99
C THR A 434 -61.40 47.86 -18.89
N THR A 435 -62.24 47.20 -19.70
CA THR A 435 -62.38 45.78 -20.14
C THR A 435 -61.20 45.22 -20.96
N SER A 436 -61.01 43.90 -21.20
CA SER A 436 -61.75 42.65 -20.84
C SER A 436 -60.83 41.40 -20.91
N SER A 437 -61.39 40.20 -20.69
CA SER A 437 -60.92 38.91 -21.21
C SER A 437 -61.03 38.86 -22.76
N ASP A 438 -60.56 37.84 -23.52
CA ASP A 438 -60.43 36.41 -23.20
C ASP A 438 -59.32 35.63 -23.94
N ARG A 439 -59.23 34.32 -23.63
CA ARG A 439 -58.34 33.25 -24.16
C ARG A 439 -58.92 32.56 -25.43
N PRO A 440 -58.33 31.49 -26.04
CA PRO A 440 -56.96 30.90 -26.06
C PRO A 440 -56.48 30.62 -27.53
N PRO A 441 -55.86 29.47 -27.95
CA PRO A 441 -54.59 28.80 -27.59
C PRO A 441 -53.61 28.53 -28.78
N ARG A 442 -52.47 27.85 -28.45
CA ARG A 442 -51.80 26.76 -29.22
C ARG A 442 -50.76 27.05 -30.34
N SER A 443 -49.49 27.03 -29.90
CA SER A 443 -48.45 26.02 -30.26
C SER A 443 -47.83 25.91 -31.68
N ARG A 444 -46.50 25.69 -31.67
CA ARG A 444 -45.58 25.33 -32.80
C ARG A 444 -45.37 26.47 -33.83
N GLY A 445 -44.19 26.62 -34.46
CA GLY A 445 -42.88 26.01 -34.15
C GLY A 445 -41.95 25.91 -35.38
N TRP A 446 -40.70 26.38 -35.22
CA TRP A 446 -39.55 26.28 -36.15
C TRP A 446 -39.64 27.02 -37.51
N LEU A 447 -38.60 27.80 -37.83
CA LEU A 447 -37.95 27.90 -39.16
C LEU A 447 -36.59 28.62 -39.06
N ILE A 448 -35.70 28.37 -40.03
CA ILE A 448 -34.24 28.65 -40.15
C ILE A 448 -33.93 28.65 -41.68
N PRO A 449 -32.83 29.18 -42.31
CA PRO A 449 -31.72 30.10 -41.94
C PRO A 449 -31.86 31.44 -42.77
N PRO A 450 -30.84 32.15 -43.34
CA PRO A 450 -29.36 32.23 -43.23
C PRO A 450 -28.85 33.67 -42.82
N THR A 451 -27.57 34.06 -42.77
CA THR A 451 -26.32 33.72 -43.49
C THR A 451 -25.04 33.75 -42.62
N ASN A 452 -23.87 33.55 -43.25
CA ASN A 452 -22.50 33.39 -42.70
C ASN A 452 -21.61 34.59 -43.16
N PRO A 453 -20.29 34.69 -42.87
CA PRO A 453 -19.49 34.40 -41.66
C PRO A 453 -18.67 35.63 -41.16
N ARG A 454 -17.96 35.52 -40.02
CA ARG A 454 -16.56 36.00 -39.87
C ARG A 454 -15.90 35.59 -38.54
N ILE A 455 -14.56 35.60 -38.53
CA ILE A 455 -13.69 35.14 -37.44
C ILE A 455 -13.21 36.33 -36.60
N ALA A 456 -13.25 36.23 -35.28
CA ALA A 456 -12.52 37.10 -34.36
C ALA A 456 -12.22 36.36 -33.03
N SER A 457 -11.00 36.51 -32.50
CA SER A 457 -10.53 35.83 -31.29
C SER A 457 -10.91 36.59 -30.01
N SER A 458 -11.42 35.90 -28.99
CA SER A 458 -11.40 36.39 -27.61
C SER A 458 -11.35 35.24 -26.59
N THR A 459 -10.78 35.50 -25.43
CA THR A 459 -10.39 34.49 -24.42
C THR A 459 -11.58 33.95 -23.60
N PRO A 460 -11.54 32.68 -23.15
CA PRO A 460 -12.61 32.11 -22.32
C PRO A 460 -12.49 32.57 -20.86
N SER A 461 -12.94 33.80 -20.57
CA SER A 461 -13.01 34.40 -19.23
C SER A 461 -14.04 33.75 -18.28
N LYS A 462 -14.38 32.48 -18.49
CA LYS A 462 -15.40 31.72 -17.74
C LYS A 462 -14.85 30.79 -16.65
N LEU A 463 -13.52 30.59 -16.56
CA LEU A 463 -12.93 29.76 -15.51
C LEU A 463 -12.77 30.47 -14.15
N THR A 464 -12.64 31.80 -14.14
CA THR A 464 -12.37 32.62 -12.95
C THR A 464 -13.54 32.70 -11.95
N ARG A 465 -14.75 32.25 -12.33
CA ARG A 465 -15.93 32.29 -11.46
C ARG A 465 -16.09 31.07 -10.55
N SER A 466 -15.40 29.95 -10.83
CA SER A 466 -15.45 28.74 -9.99
C SER A 466 -14.38 28.70 -8.88
N VAL A 467 -13.30 29.47 -9.01
CA VAL A 467 -12.13 29.40 -8.10
C VAL A 467 -12.28 30.30 -6.85
N ARG A 468 -13.13 31.34 -6.90
CA ARG A 468 -13.32 32.30 -5.79
C ARG A 468 -14.16 31.78 -4.59
N SER A 469 -14.43 30.48 -4.51
CA SER A 469 -15.15 29.83 -3.40
C SER A 469 -14.22 29.24 -2.32
N PHE A 470 -12.89 29.26 -2.52
CA PHE A 470 -11.92 28.48 -1.74
C PHE A 470 -11.12 29.24 -0.65
N TRP A 471 -11.52 30.46 -0.26
CA TRP A 471 -11.00 31.13 0.94
C TRP A 471 -12.12 31.84 1.73
N PRO A 472 -11.99 32.03 3.06
CA PRO A 472 -13.06 32.53 3.93
C PRO A 472 -13.16 34.06 3.87
N GLY A 473 -13.68 34.60 2.76
CA GLY A 473 -14.06 36.01 2.67
C GLY A 473 -15.24 36.34 3.59
N ASN A 474 -15.12 37.42 4.37
CA ASN A 474 -16.21 37.91 5.22
C ASN A 474 -17.39 38.39 4.36
N LEU A 475 -18.55 37.76 4.52
CA LEU A 475 -19.83 38.24 4.00
C LEU A 475 -20.85 38.28 5.15
N HIS A 476 -21.11 39.50 5.65
CA HIS A 476 -22.20 39.76 6.59
C HIS A 476 -23.57 39.66 5.88
N ALA A 477 -24.57 39.17 6.61
CA ALA A 477 -26.03 39.26 6.40
C ALA A 477 -26.56 39.14 4.95
N HIS A 478 -27.45 38.19 4.62
CA HIS A 478 -28.79 38.10 5.20
C HIS A 478 -29.38 36.66 5.16
N SER A 479 -30.65 36.52 5.54
CA SER A 479 -31.45 35.27 5.61
C SER A 479 -31.07 34.28 6.73
N ARG A 480 -31.64 34.50 7.92
CA ARG A 480 -31.46 33.64 9.10
C ARG A 480 -32.36 32.40 9.08
N ARG A 481 -32.40 31.65 7.95
CA ARG A 481 -33.16 30.38 7.84
C ARG A 481 -32.77 29.44 9.00
N ARG A 482 -33.75 28.93 9.76
CA ARG A 482 -33.53 27.95 10.84
C ARG A 482 -32.90 26.68 10.25
N ARG A 483 -31.57 26.55 10.31
CA ARG A 483 -30.85 25.39 9.76
C ARG A 483 -31.18 24.14 10.58
N SER A 484 -31.70 23.12 9.89
CA SER A 484 -32.04 21.81 10.45
C SER A 484 -30.86 21.17 11.19
N TRP A 485 -31.14 20.23 12.10
CA TRP A 485 -30.13 19.47 12.82
C TRP A 485 -29.13 18.78 11.87
N ALA A 486 -29.63 18.10 10.83
CA ALA A 486 -28.81 17.51 9.76
C ALA A 486 -27.93 18.56 9.05
N GLY A 487 -28.47 19.76 8.77
CA GLY A 487 -27.73 20.90 8.20
C GLY A 487 -26.72 21.57 9.15
N ARG A 488 -26.53 21.03 10.36
CA ARG A 488 -25.41 21.34 11.27
C ARG A 488 -24.43 20.17 11.33
N VAL A 489 -24.92 18.97 11.60
CA VAL A 489 -24.15 17.70 11.57
C VAL A 489 -23.31 17.59 10.30
N LEU A 490 -23.91 17.76 9.11
CA LEU A 490 -23.20 17.68 7.83
C LEU A 490 -22.11 18.76 7.65
N ARG A 491 -22.26 19.93 8.29
CA ARG A 491 -21.20 20.95 8.28
C ARG A 491 -20.07 20.57 9.22
N ASP A 492 -20.38 20.07 10.40
CA ASP A 492 -19.36 19.76 11.40
C ASP A 492 -18.54 18.52 10.97
N ILE A 493 -19.19 17.52 10.34
CA ILE A 493 -18.52 16.41 9.63
C ILE A 493 -17.59 16.95 8.54
N ARG A 494 -18.09 17.81 7.64
CA ARG A 494 -17.29 18.43 6.57
C ARG A 494 -16.12 19.24 7.12
N ASP A 495 -16.35 20.02 8.18
CA ASP A 495 -15.36 20.89 8.82
C ASP A 495 -14.29 20.06 9.59
N ILE A 496 -14.53 18.77 9.88
CA ILE A 496 -13.53 17.81 10.37
C ILE A 496 -12.82 17.10 9.21
N ALA A 497 -13.58 16.58 8.24
CA ALA A 497 -13.08 15.66 7.24
C ALA A 497 -12.23 16.32 6.13
N ILE A 498 -12.62 17.51 5.64
CA ILE A 498 -11.92 18.13 4.50
C ILE A 498 -10.42 18.34 4.77
N PRO A 499 -9.98 18.96 5.88
CA PRO A 499 -8.55 19.18 6.14
C PRO A 499 -7.74 17.88 6.16
N SER A 500 -8.29 16.82 6.77
CA SER A 500 -7.63 15.53 6.94
C SER A 500 -7.58 14.72 5.63
N LEU A 501 -8.63 14.81 4.81
CA LEU A 501 -8.65 14.22 3.46
C LEU A 501 -7.71 14.97 2.50
N CYS A 502 -7.68 16.32 2.55
CA CYS A 502 -6.70 17.10 1.80
C CYS A 502 -5.27 16.75 2.22
N LEU A 503 -5.01 16.60 3.52
CA LEU A 503 -3.69 16.18 4.03
C LEU A 503 -3.32 14.76 3.60
N PHE A 504 -4.25 13.80 3.68
CA PHE A 504 -4.06 12.45 3.16
C PHE A 504 -3.69 12.46 1.67
N ILE A 505 -4.42 13.23 0.86
CA ILE A 505 -4.15 13.38 -0.57
C ILE A 505 -2.78 14.02 -0.81
N LEU A 506 -2.42 15.09 -0.09
CA LEU A 506 -1.12 15.76 -0.22
C LEU A 506 0.06 14.86 0.20
N LEU A 507 -0.06 14.14 1.31
CA LEU A 507 0.97 13.22 1.79
C LEU A 507 1.21 12.06 0.82
N ASN A 508 0.14 11.48 0.26
CA ASN A 508 0.23 10.40 -0.72
C ASN A 508 0.63 10.90 -2.12
N TRP A 509 0.20 12.11 -2.53
CA TRP A 509 0.70 12.75 -3.76
C TRP A 509 2.21 12.96 -3.67
N TRP A 510 2.72 13.45 -2.53
CA TRP A 510 4.16 13.55 -2.30
C TRP A 510 4.85 12.20 -2.48
N VAL A 511 4.35 11.11 -1.85
CA VAL A 511 4.92 9.74 -2.02
C VAL A 511 4.98 9.32 -3.51
N MET A 512 4.03 9.74 -4.34
CA MET A 512 4.05 9.42 -5.77
C MET A 512 5.09 10.24 -6.55
N THR A 513 5.39 11.48 -6.14
CA THR A 513 6.36 12.37 -6.81
C THR A 513 7.79 12.30 -6.24
N TRP A 514 7.92 11.91 -4.97
CA TRP A 514 9.16 11.73 -4.20
C TRP A 514 8.97 10.52 -3.27
#